data_AF-A0A081FWC9-F1
#
_entry.id   AF-A0A081FWC9-F1
#
_cell.length_a   1.000
_cell.length_b   1.000
_cell.length_c   1.000
_cell.angle_alpha   90.00
_cell.angle_beta   90.00
_cell.angle_gamma   90.00
#
_symmetry.space_group_name_H-M   'P 1'
#
loop_
_entity.id
_entity.type
_entity.pdbx_description
1 polymer ?
#
loop_
_entity_poly.entity_id
_entity_poly.type
_entity_poly.pdbx_seq_one_letter_code
_entity_poly.pdbx_strand_id
1 'polypeptide(L)'
;MFERLSEALEITLHPDIKTWYTRYWSDPIAARHPEGELTLLFCWNEEDMERLRGNLLGHIMAKDKQRQPVTLFFACTDGDEFMTLDNSNGSLWLERPGRKPIKQLASTLSEFLQQLTPLVDGEP
;
A
#
# COMPACT_ATOMS: atom_id res chain seq x y z
N MET A 1 -3.30 6.96 14.79
CA MET A 1 -2.26 6.99 13.74
C MET A 1 -2.64 7.88 12.57
N PHE A 2 -3.67 7.54 11.79
CA PHE A 2 -3.99 8.22 10.52
C PHE A 2 -4.55 9.65 10.65
N GLU A 3 -5.17 10.01 11.78
CA GLU A 3 -5.55 11.40 12.07
C GLU A 3 -4.32 12.31 12.10
N ARG A 4 -3.34 11.97 12.95
CA ARG A 4 -2.05 12.68 13.02
C ARG A 4 -1.33 12.76 11.67
N LEU A 5 -1.43 11.71 10.85
CA LEU A 5 -0.84 11.71 9.49
C LEU A 5 -1.59 12.66 8.55
N SER A 6 -2.93 12.65 8.60
CA SER A 6 -3.79 13.53 7.80
C SER A 6 -3.58 15.00 8.18
N GLU A 7 -3.48 15.29 9.48
CA GLU A 7 -3.18 16.61 10.04
C GLU A 7 -1.79 17.10 9.60
N ALA A 8 -0.75 16.28 9.74
CA ALA A 8 0.62 16.67 9.41
C ALA A 8 0.82 16.98 7.92
N LEU A 9 -0.02 16.41 7.05
CA LEU A 9 0.05 16.55 5.60
C LEU A 9 -1.05 17.46 5.03
N GLU A 10 -1.98 17.91 5.85
CA GLU A 10 -3.18 18.66 5.43
C GLU A 10 -3.97 17.96 4.30
N ILE A 11 -4.03 16.62 4.33
CA ILE A 11 -4.78 15.81 3.35
C ILE A 11 -5.80 14.92 4.03
N THR A 12 -6.86 14.56 3.29
CA THR A 12 -7.75 13.47 3.70
C THR A 12 -7.25 12.16 3.11
N LEU A 13 -6.85 11.22 3.96
CA LEU A 13 -6.48 9.88 3.52
C LEU A 13 -7.72 9.05 3.15
N HIS A 14 -7.64 8.33 2.04
CA HIS A 14 -8.69 7.45 1.54
C HIS A 14 -9.09 6.42 2.61
N PRO A 15 -10.39 6.15 2.84
CA PRO A 15 -10.84 5.25 3.91
C PRO A 15 -10.26 3.84 3.79
N ASP A 16 -10.13 3.30 2.57
CA ASP A 16 -9.65 1.93 2.36
C ASP A 16 -8.25 1.68 2.94
N ILE A 17 -7.33 2.66 2.85
CA ILE A 17 -5.98 2.48 3.41
C ILE A 17 -5.99 2.48 4.93
N LYS A 18 -6.93 3.23 5.54
CA LYS A 18 -7.11 3.25 6.99
C LYS A 18 -7.64 1.88 7.40
N THR A 19 -8.68 1.39 6.72
CA THR A 19 -9.24 0.07 6.98
C THR A 19 -8.21 -1.05 6.79
N TRP A 20 -7.39 -0.99 5.72
CA TRP A 20 -6.35 -1.98 5.46
C TRP A 20 -5.41 -2.15 6.65
N TYR A 21 -4.83 -1.04 7.13
CA TYR A 21 -3.82 -1.06 8.18
C TYR A 21 -4.37 -1.11 9.61
N THR A 22 -5.67 -0.89 9.84
CA THR A 22 -6.26 -0.91 11.19
C THR A 22 -7.24 -2.03 11.45
N ARG A 23 -7.59 -2.83 10.44
CA ARG A 23 -8.57 -3.90 10.62
C ARG A 23 -7.98 -5.17 11.22
N TYR A 24 -6.73 -5.51 10.89
CA TYR A 24 -6.08 -6.72 11.37
C TYR A 24 -4.63 -6.42 11.78
N TRP A 25 -4.20 -7.07 12.87
CA TRP A 25 -2.78 -7.25 13.15
C TRP A 25 -2.29 -8.48 12.39
N SER A 26 -1.21 -8.34 11.63
CA SER A 26 -0.65 -9.45 10.87
C SER A 26 0.82 -9.21 10.53
N ASP A 27 1.55 -10.30 10.41
CA ASP A 27 2.84 -10.30 9.73
C ASP A 27 2.56 -10.09 8.22
N PRO A 28 3.53 -9.64 7.41
CA PRO A 28 3.32 -9.54 5.97
C PRO A 28 2.91 -10.89 5.37
N ILE A 29 1.96 -10.86 4.44
CA ILE A 29 1.40 -12.07 3.82
C ILE A 29 1.90 -12.19 2.39
N ALA A 30 2.61 -13.28 2.10
CA ALA A 30 3.05 -13.60 0.76
C ALA A 30 1.86 -14.07 -0.10
N ALA A 31 1.76 -13.54 -1.31
CA ALA A 31 0.72 -13.90 -2.28
C ALA A 31 1.24 -13.77 -3.72
N ARG A 32 0.46 -14.28 -4.67
CA ARG A 32 0.73 -14.12 -6.10
C ARG A 32 -0.43 -13.39 -6.77
N HIS A 33 -0.08 -12.39 -7.58
CA HIS A 33 -0.95 -11.60 -8.44
C HIS A 33 -0.57 -11.89 -9.91
N PRO A 34 -1.44 -11.61 -10.91
CA PRO A 34 -1.05 -11.70 -12.33
C PRO A 34 0.21 -10.93 -12.74
N GLU A 35 0.62 -9.93 -11.96
CA GLU A 35 1.85 -9.15 -12.19
C GLU A 35 3.10 -9.77 -11.52
N GLY A 36 2.95 -10.84 -10.75
CA GLY A 36 4.07 -11.50 -10.05
C GLY A 36 3.77 -11.80 -8.58
N GLU A 37 4.78 -12.30 -7.90
CA GLU A 37 4.75 -12.50 -6.45
C GLU A 37 4.87 -11.17 -5.73
N LEU A 38 4.19 -11.10 -4.58
CA LEU A 38 4.13 -9.92 -3.75
C LEU A 38 4.03 -10.30 -2.28
N THR A 39 4.32 -9.31 -1.46
CA THR A 39 4.09 -9.36 -0.02
C THR A 39 3.13 -8.25 0.35
N LEU A 40 1.94 -8.63 0.84
CA LEU A 40 0.96 -7.71 1.42
C LEU A 40 1.49 -7.19 2.75
N LEU A 41 1.48 -5.87 2.93
CA LEU A 41 2.04 -5.21 4.11
C LEU A 41 0.95 -4.99 5.17
N PHE A 42 1.26 -5.36 6.40
CA PHE A 42 0.42 -5.17 7.58
C PHE A 42 1.27 -4.62 8.74
N CYS A 43 0.59 -4.22 9.81
CA CYS A 43 1.25 -3.96 11.09
C CYS A 43 1.02 -5.17 12.00
N TRP A 44 2.05 -5.62 12.72
CA TRP A 44 1.89 -6.68 13.73
C TRP A 44 1.61 -6.10 15.13
N ASN A 45 2.08 -4.88 15.37
CA ASN A 45 1.93 -4.17 16.65
C ASN A 45 1.95 -2.64 16.48
N GLU A 46 1.77 -1.91 17.59
CA GLU A 46 1.77 -0.44 17.59
C GLU A 46 3.12 0.19 17.19
N GLU A 47 4.24 -0.47 17.45
CA GLU A 47 5.57 -0.01 17.02
C GLU A 47 5.68 -0.02 15.49
N ASP A 48 5.17 -1.08 14.84
CA ASP A 48 5.09 -1.16 13.38
C ASP A 48 4.18 -0.07 12.80
N MET A 49 3.08 0.27 13.48
CA MET A 49 2.24 1.40 13.06
C MET A 49 3.00 2.73 13.10
N GLU A 50 3.85 2.95 14.11
CA GLU A 50 4.65 4.17 14.19
C GLU A 50 5.68 4.24 13.05
N ARG A 51 6.36 3.11 12.75
CA ARG A 51 7.26 3.00 11.60
C ARG A 51 6.54 3.22 10.27
N LEU A 52 5.38 2.59 10.09
CA LEU A 52 4.54 2.75 8.90
C LEU A 52 4.13 4.20 8.70
N ARG A 53 3.79 4.92 9.79
CA ARG A 53 3.43 6.34 9.72
C ARG A 53 4.59 7.18 9.18
N GLY A 54 5.80 6.96 9.67
CA GLY A 54 7.01 7.62 9.18
C GLY A 54 7.25 7.34 7.70
N ASN A 55 7.10 6.08 7.27
CA ASN A 55 7.29 5.67 5.88
C ASN A 55 6.25 6.31 4.94
N LEU A 56 4.97 6.31 5.33
CA LEU A 56 3.90 6.95 4.56
C LEU A 56 4.11 8.46 4.48
N LEU A 57 4.47 9.12 5.60
CA LEU A 57 4.77 10.55 5.62
C LEU A 57 5.90 10.88 4.64
N GLY A 58 7.02 10.16 4.72
CA GLY A 58 8.16 10.35 3.82
C GLY A 58 7.81 10.15 2.35
N HIS A 59 7.04 9.10 2.05
CA HIS A 59 6.58 8.81 0.68
C HIS A 59 5.70 9.93 0.12
N ILE A 60 4.70 10.39 0.89
CA ILE A 60 3.78 11.44 0.46
C ILE A 60 4.52 12.77 0.26
N MET A 61 5.41 13.13 1.19
CA MET A 61 6.24 14.34 1.05
C MET A 61 7.15 14.28 -0.17
N ALA A 62 7.71 13.11 -0.50
CA ALA A 62 8.53 12.92 -1.69
C ALA A 62 7.71 13.06 -2.98
N LYS A 63 6.46 12.56 -2.98
CA LYS A 63 5.54 12.72 -4.12
C LYS A 63 5.07 14.15 -4.30
N ASP A 64 4.74 14.85 -3.22
CA ASP A 64 4.36 16.26 -3.23
C ASP A 64 5.46 17.14 -3.83
N LYS A 65 6.71 16.95 -3.38
CA LYS A 65 7.89 17.63 -3.97
C LYS A 65 8.04 17.41 -5.48
N GLN A 66 7.61 16.25 -5.97
CA GLN A 66 7.68 15.88 -7.39
C GLN A 66 6.39 16.21 -8.16
N ARG A 67 5.40 16.84 -7.51
CA ARG A 67 4.06 17.13 -8.05
C ARG A 67 3.39 15.88 -8.62
N GLN A 68 3.52 14.76 -7.92
CA GLN A 68 2.89 13.50 -8.28
C GLN A 68 1.62 13.27 -7.45
N PRO A 69 0.65 12.49 -7.96
CA PRO A 69 -0.52 12.11 -7.18
C PRO A 69 -0.15 11.45 -5.86
N VAL A 70 -0.92 11.72 -4.81
CA VAL A 70 -0.76 11.07 -3.51
C VAL A 70 -1.21 9.63 -3.62
N THR A 71 -0.33 8.70 -3.26
CA THR A 71 -0.55 7.26 -3.36
C THR A 71 0.03 6.59 -2.13
N LEU A 72 -0.56 5.50 -1.67
CA LEU A 72 -0.23 4.87 -0.40
C LEU A 72 0.10 3.41 -0.65
N PHE A 73 1.33 2.98 -0.35
CA PHE A 73 1.73 1.60 -0.56
C PHE A 73 0.99 0.65 0.39
N PHE A 74 0.68 -0.55 -0.09
CA PHE A 74 0.06 -1.62 0.69
C PHE A 74 0.64 -3.01 0.39
N ALA A 75 1.47 -3.13 -0.65
CA ALA A 75 2.25 -4.33 -0.95
C ALA A 75 3.59 -3.96 -1.59
N CYS A 76 4.60 -4.84 -1.45
CA CYS A 76 5.83 -4.79 -2.23
C CYS A 76 5.93 -6.03 -3.13
N THR A 77 6.61 -5.88 -4.26
CA THR A 77 6.99 -7.01 -5.13
C THR A 77 8.41 -7.47 -4.76
N ASP A 78 8.88 -8.56 -5.36
CA ASP A 78 10.28 -8.99 -5.24
C ASP A 78 11.27 -8.07 -5.99
N GLY A 79 10.76 -7.17 -6.82
CA GLY A 79 11.54 -6.16 -7.53
C GLY A 79 11.57 -4.81 -6.81
N ASP A 80 12.00 -3.78 -7.55
CA ASP A 80 11.98 -2.39 -7.08
C ASP A 80 10.58 -1.75 -7.08
N GLU A 81 9.53 -2.55 -7.31
CA GLU A 81 8.17 -2.10 -7.48
C GLU A 81 7.33 -2.31 -6.22
N PHE A 82 6.42 -1.39 -5.97
CA PHE A 82 5.43 -1.49 -4.91
C PHE A 82 4.04 -1.20 -5.44
N MET A 83 3.04 -1.80 -4.79
CA MET A 83 1.64 -1.61 -5.15
C MET A 83 1.03 -0.57 -4.23
N THR A 84 0.36 0.41 -4.83
CA THR A 84 -0.19 1.58 -4.14
C THR A 84 -1.68 1.72 -4.38
N LEU A 85 -2.34 2.37 -3.44
CA LEU A 85 -3.68 2.91 -3.58
C LEU A 85 -3.59 4.40 -3.92
N ASP A 86 -4.27 4.84 -4.99
CA ASP A 86 -4.46 6.25 -5.30
C ASP A 86 -5.40 6.89 -4.28
N ASN A 87 -4.91 7.90 -3.57
CA ASN A 87 -5.63 8.51 -2.46
C ASN A 87 -6.91 9.24 -2.89
N SER A 88 -7.02 9.64 -4.16
CA SER A 88 -8.16 10.41 -4.67
C SER A 88 -9.36 9.55 -5.01
N ASN A 89 -9.16 8.30 -5.43
CA ASN A 89 -10.23 7.47 -5.99
C ASN A 89 -10.20 5.99 -5.57
N GLY A 90 -9.18 5.55 -4.81
CA GLY A 90 -9.09 4.17 -4.33
C GLY A 90 -8.60 3.14 -5.34
N SER A 91 -8.27 3.55 -6.57
CA SER A 91 -7.71 2.66 -7.60
C SER A 91 -6.31 2.18 -7.21
N LEU A 92 -5.94 0.97 -7.63
CA LEU A 92 -4.66 0.36 -7.27
C LEU A 92 -3.69 0.35 -8.43
N TRP A 93 -2.42 0.62 -8.15
CA TRP A 93 -1.39 0.83 -9.15
C TRP A 93 -0.08 0.15 -8.80
N LEU A 94 0.67 -0.24 -9.83
CA LEU A 94 2.07 -0.61 -9.74
C LEU A 94 2.94 0.64 -9.90
N GLU A 95 3.90 0.82 -9.00
CA GLU A 95 4.78 1.98 -8.96
C GLU A 95 6.24 1.61 -8.73
N ARG A 96 7.14 2.56 -9.05
CA ARG A 96 8.55 2.54 -8.67
C ARG A 96 8.92 3.79 -7.89
N PRO A 97 9.92 3.74 -6.99
CA PRO A 97 10.37 4.92 -6.24
C PRO A 97 10.67 6.11 -7.16
N GLY A 98 10.08 7.27 -6.84
CA GLY A 98 10.29 8.51 -7.59
C GLY A 98 9.74 8.52 -9.02
N ARG A 99 8.94 7.52 -9.42
CA ARG A 99 8.28 7.47 -10.73
C ARG A 99 6.77 7.60 -10.57
N LYS A 100 6.12 8.09 -11.63
CA LYS A 100 4.66 8.08 -11.73
C LYS A 100 4.14 6.63 -11.76
N PRO A 101 2.86 6.40 -11.39
CA PRO A 101 2.22 5.11 -11.56
C PRO A 101 2.41 4.53 -12.97
N ILE A 102 2.78 3.26 -13.02
CA ILE A 102 3.20 2.57 -14.26
C ILE A 102 1.99 1.88 -14.90
N LYS A 103 1.21 1.15 -14.09
CA LYS A 103 0.11 0.32 -14.55
C LYS A 103 -0.97 0.23 -13.47
N GLN A 104 -2.24 0.39 -13.87
CA GLN A 104 -3.35 0.15 -12.98
C GLN A 104 -3.57 -1.35 -12.81
N LEU A 105 -3.75 -1.80 -11.57
CA LEU A 105 -3.94 -3.20 -11.17
C LEU A 105 -5.42 -3.53 -10.96
N ALA A 106 -6.15 -2.62 -10.32
CA ALA A 106 -7.58 -2.77 -10.04
C ALA A 106 -8.24 -1.39 -9.83
N SER A 107 -9.57 -1.34 -9.89
CA SER A 107 -10.31 -0.11 -9.55
C SER A 107 -10.59 0.01 -8.06
N THR A 108 -10.57 -1.12 -7.32
CA THR A 108 -10.80 -1.16 -5.88
C THR A 108 -9.94 -2.20 -5.18
N LEU A 109 -9.79 -2.08 -3.86
CA LEU A 109 -9.10 -3.08 -3.04
C LEU A 109 -9.77 -4.46 -3.08
N SER A 110 -11.11 -4.50 -3.13
CA SER A 110 -11.89 -5.75 -3.23
C SER A 110 -11.61 -6.49 -4.55
N GLU A 111 -11.59 -5.76 -5.67
CA GLU A 111 -11.24 -6.35 -6.97
C GLU A 111 -9.82 -6.88 -6.99
N PHE A 112 -8.87 -6.18 -6.37
CA PHE A 112 -7.49 -6.63 -6.27
C PHE A 112 -7.35 -7.90 -5.44
N LEU A 113 -8.00 -7.96 -4.27
CA LEU A 113 -7.95 -9.13 -3.40
C LEU A 113 -8.50 -10.39 -4.09
N GLN A 114 -9.49 -10.25 -4.97
CA GLN A 114 -10.03 -11.36 -5.77
C GLN A 114 -9.04 -11.89 -6.83
N GLN A 115 -8.01 -11.12 -7.18
CA GLN A 115 -6.95 -11.52 -8.12
C GLN A 115 -5.79 -12.25 -7.43
N LEU A 116 -5.77 -12.28 -6.09
CA LEU A 116 -4.69 -12.89 -5.33
C LEU A 116 -4.88 -14.39 -5.20
N THR A 117 -3.76 -15.10 -5.29
CA THR A 117 -3.64 -16.50 -4.91
C THR A 117 -2.66 -16.60 -3.74
N PRO A 118 -3.00 -17.30 -2.64
CA PRO A 118 -2.07 -17.49 -1.53
C PRO A 118 -0.79 -18.19 -1.99
N LEU A 119 0.36 -17.76 -1.49
CA LEU A 119 1.58 -18.55 -1.57
C LEU A 119 1.54 -19.54 -0.40
N VAL A 120 1.23 -20.80 -0.71
CA VAL A 120 1.27 -21.89 0.28
C VAL A 120 2.67 -22.48 0.27
N ASP A 121 3.40 -22.29 1.37
CA ASP A 121 4.61 -23.05 1.65
C ASP A 121 4.21 -24.48 2.04
N GLY A 122 4.17 -25.37 1.04
CA GLY A 122 3.93 -26.79 1.25
C GLY A 122 3.57 -27.51 -0.05
N GLU A 123 4.47 -28.40 -0.50
CA GLU A 123 4.06 -29.58 -1.28
C GLU A 123 2.92 -30.31 -0.53
N PRO A 124 2.00 -30.97 -1.23
CA PRO A 124 0.94 -31.76 -0.62
C PRO A 124 1.45 -32.84 0.35
#